data_AF-A0A139NK79-F1
#
_entry.id   AF-A0A139NK79-F1
#
_cell.length_a   1.000
_cell.length_b   1.000
_cell.length_c   1.000
_cell.angle_alpha   90.00
_cell.angle_beta   90.00
_cell.angle_gamma   90.00
#
_symmetry.space_group_name_H-M   'P 1'
#
loop_
_entity.id
_entity.type
_entity.pdbx_description
1 polymer ?
#
loop_
_entity_poly.entity_id
_entity_poly.type
_entity_poly.pdbx_seq_one_letter_code
_entity_poly.pdbx_strand_id
1 'polypeptide(L)'
;MTAKGKEAVTRFQVLERFGDYSLVELQLETGRTHQIRVHMAYIGHPVAGDLVYGPRKTLHGNGQFLHARTLGFTHPRTGKNLEFSVEVPEIFKKTLEYLRH
;
A
#
# COMPACT_ATOMS: atom_id res chain seq x y z
N MET A 1 -31.37 -6.75 -4.79
CA MET A 1 -30.84 -5.47 -5.31
C MET A 1 -29.52 -5.22 -4.60
N THR A 2 -28.40 -5.65 -5.18
CA THR A 2 -27.08 -5.42 -4.57
C THR A 2 -26.69 -3.96 -4.76
N ALA A 3 -26.42 -3.25 -3.67
CA ALA A 3 -25.95 -1.87 -3.71
C ALA A 3 -24.70 -1.78 -4.60
N LYS A 4 -24.77 -1.00 -5.69
CA LYS A 4 -23.59 -0.74 -6.54
C LYS A 4 -22.49 -0.15 -5.65
N GLY A 5 -21.40 -0.88 -5.46
CA GLY A 5 -20.24 -0.40 -4.72
C GLY A 5 -19.72 0.91 -5.31
N LYS A 6 -19.21 1.82 -4.46
CA LYS A 6 -18.60 3.06 -4.94
C LYS A 6 -17.36 2.71 -5.76
N GLU A 7 -17.16 3.43 -6.86
CA GLU A 7 -15.96 3.27 -7.68
C GLU A 7 -14.69 3.48 -6.84
N ALA A 8 -13.74 2.56 -7.04
CA ALA A 8 -12.47 2.50 -6.36
C ALA A 8 -11.38 2.10 -7.37
N VAL A 9 -10.38 2.94 -7.56
CA VAL A 9 -9.29 2.72 -8.52
C VAL A 9 -7.94 2.88 -7.84
N THR A 10 -7.13 1.82 -7.94
CA THR A 10 -5.75 1.74 -7.44
C THR A 10 -4.88 1.24 -8.59
N ARG A 11 -3.89 2.02 -9.00
CA ARG A 11 -2.84 1.56 -9.91
C ARG A 11 -1.71 0.97 -9.09
N PHE A 12 -1.10 -0.10 -9.60
CA PHE A 12 0.02 -0.73 -8.93
C PHE A 12 1.13 -1.06 -9.92
N GLN A 13 2.37 -0.96 -9.46
CA GLN A 13 3.55 -1.38 -10.19
C GLN A 13 4.44 -2.21 -9.27
N VAL A 14 4.85 -3.39 -9.74
CA VAL A 14 5.80 -4.21 -9.01
C VAL A 14 7.19 -3.58 -9.15
N LEU A 15 7.78 -3.15 -8.04
CA LEU A 15 9.12 -2.58 -8.00
C LEU A 15 10.18 -3.67 -7.86
N GLU A 16 9.91 -4.67 -7.02
CA GLU A 16 10.86 -5.73 -6.70
C GLU A 16 10.09 -7.01 -6.33
N ARG A 17 10.62 -8.17 -6.74
CA ARG A 17 10.05 -9.48 -6.39
C ARG A 17 11.04 -10.21 -5.50
N PHE A 18 10.53 -10.75 -4.41
CA PHE A 18 11.22 -11.66 -3.50
C PHE A 18 10.57 -13.05 -3.64
N GLY A 19 11.03 -14.06 -2.91
CA GLY A 19 10.47 -15.42 -2.96
C GLY A 19 8.94 -15.43 -2.83
N ASP A 20 8.41 -15.33 -1.61
CA ASP A 20 6.96 -15.34 -1.36
C ASP A 20 6.33 -13.93 -1.30
N TYR A 21 7.13 -12.87 -1.52
CA TYR A 21 6.72 -11.49 -1.32
C TYR A 21 7.08 -10.60 -2.51
N SER A 22 6.44 -9.44 -2.64
CA SER A 22 6.80 -8.44 -3.65
C SER A 22 6.67 -7.04 -3.07
N LEU A 23 7.63 -6.17 -3.40
CA LEU A 23 7.53 -4.74 -3.15
C LEU A 23 6.75 -4.10 -4.31
N VAL A 24 5.69 -3.38 -3.97
CA VAL A 24 4.76 -2.80 -4.93
C VAL A 24 4.59 -1.32 -4.63
N GLU A 25 4.68 -0.49 -5.67
CA GLU A 25 4.25 0.90 -5.63
C GLU A 25 2.77 0.98 -5.94
N LEU A 26 2.04 1.80 -5.17
CA LEU A 26 0.60 1.96 -5.28
C LEU A 26 0.27 3.43 -5.47
N GLN A 27 -0.51 3.73 -6.50
CA GLN A 27 -1.05 5.05 -6.76
C GLN A 27 -2.57 5.02 -6.65
N LEU A 28 -3.11 5.89 -5.80
CA LEU A 28 -4.55 6.00 -5.54
C LEU A 28 -5.17 7.09 -6.40
N GLU A 29 -6.18 6.73 -7.20
CA GLU A 29 -7.06 7.71 -7.84
C GLU A 29 -8.29 8.01 -6.97
N THR A 30 -8.64 7.07 -6.09
CA THR A 30 -9.72 7.20 -5.11
C THR A 30 -9.23 6.80 -3.72
N GLY A 31 -9.86 7.32 -2.67
CA GLY A 31 -9.52 7.03 -1.27
C GLY A 31 -10.65 6.36 -0.48
N ARG A 32 -11.05 5.14 -0.84
CA ARG A 32 -12.05 4.37 -0.07
C ARG A 32 -11.43 3.71 1.16
N THR A 33 -12.25 3.45 2.18
CA THR A 33 -11.83 2.73 3.39
C THR A 33 -11.22 1.38 3.02
N HIS A 34 -10.01 1.10 3.52
CA HIS A 34 -9.26 -0.14 3.26
C HIS A 34 -8.99 -0.46 1.78
N GLN A 35 -9.15 0.50 0.86
CA GLN A 35 -9.12 0.26 -0.58
C GLN A 35 -7.92 -0.58 -1.04
N ILE A 36 -6.71 -0.18 -0.64
CA ILE A 36 -5.47 -0.91 -0.97
C ILE A 36 -5.55 -2.36 -0.50
N ARG A 37 -5.88 -2.57 0.78
CA ARG A 37 -5.87 -3.88 1.41
C ARG A 37 -6.87 -4.84 0.74
N VAL A 38 -8.08 -4.33 0.46
CA VAL A 38 -9.13 -5.10 -0.23
C VAL A 38 -8.73 -5.40 -1.67
N HIS A 39 -8.21 -4.42 -2.42
CA HIS A 39 -7.80 -4.63 -3.82
C HIS A 39 -6.66 -5.63 -3.93
N MET A 40 -5.64 -5.51 -3.08
CA MET A 40 -4.48 -6.39 -3.06
C MET A 40 -4.87 -7.82 -2.66
N ALA A 41 -5.74 -7.98 -1.65
CA ALA A 41 -6.28 -9.29 -1.31
C ALA A 41 -7.16 -9.89 -2.43
N TYR A 42 -7.96 -9.06 -3.11
CA TYR A 42 -8.82 -9.48 -4.21
C TYR A 42 -8.03 -10.07 -5.40
N ILE A 43 -6.86 -9.50 -5.71
CA ILE A 43 -5.96 -10.04 -6.75
C ILE A 43 -5.08 -11.20 -6.26
N GLY A 44 -5.28 -11.69 -5.03
CA GLY A 44 -4.52 -12.81 -4.47
C GLY A 44 -3.16 -12.43 -3.86
N HIS A 45 -2.84 -11.15 -3.75
CA HIS A 45 -1.59 -10.63 -3.19
C HIS A 45 -1.84 -9.72 -1.99
N PRO A 46 -2.39 -10.21 -0.87
CA PRO A 46 -2.73 -9.38 0.28
C PRO A 46 -1.50 -8.68 0.89
N VAL A 47 -1.74 -7.54 1.52
CA VAL A 47 -0.70 -6.76 2.22
C VAL A 47 -0.08 -7.60 3.34
N ALA A 48 1.25 -7.66 3.40
CA ALA A 48 1.94 -8.36 4.48
C ALA A 48 1.64 -7.71 5.85
N GLY A 49 1.49 -8.51 6.89
CA GLY A 49 1.11 -8.04 8.23
C GLY A 49 -0.35 -7.60 8.37
N ASP A 50 -1.20 -7.80 7.34
CA ASP A 50 -2.62 -7.53 7.41
C ASP A 50 -3.39 -8.65 8.13
N LEU A 51 -3.83 -8.38 9.36
CA LEU A 51 -4.58 -9.33 10.19
C LEU A 51 -6.02 -9.59 9.74
N VAL A 52 -6.58 -8.79 8.82
CA VAL A 52 -7.99 -8.86 8.40
C VAL A 52 -8.13 -9.52 7.03
N TYR A 53 -7.35 -9.06 6.05
CA TYR A 53 -7.46 -9.50 4.66
C TYR A 53 -6.28 -10.40 4.22
N GLY A 54 -5.25 -10.51 5.05
CA GLY A 54 -4.06 -11.32 4.78
C GLY A 54 -4.02 -12.63 5.58
N PRO A 55 -3.01 -13.48 5.34
CA PRO A 55 -2.77 -14.68 6.11
C PRO A 55 -2.49 -14.36 7.58
N ARG A 56 -2.80 -15.28 8.50
CA ARG A 56 -2.45 -15.12 9.93
C ARG A 56 -0.94 -15.20 10.19
N LYS A 57 -0.20 -15.95 9.36
CA LYS A 57 1.26 -16.06 9.41
C LYS A 57 1.84 -15.33 8.21
N THR A 58 2.45 -14.18 8.45
CA THR A 58 3.17 -13.40 7.43
C THR A 58 4.49 -12.90 8.03
N LEU A 59 5.12 -11.89 7.42
CA LEU A 59 6.29 -11.21 7.96
C LEU A 59 6.10 -10.81 9.44
N HIS A 60 7.14 -11.08 10.23
CA HIS A 60 7.20 -10.65 11.61
C HIS A 60 7.32 -9.12 11.67
N GLY A 61 6.39 -8.46 12.36
CA GLY A 61 6.35 -7.01 12.48
C GLY A 61 5.07 -6.52 13.16
N ASN A 62 5.06 -5.24 13.52
CA ASN A 62 3.91 -4.60 14.17
C ASN A 62 2.98 -3.98 13.13
N GLY A 63 2.19 -4.82 12.46
CA GLY A 63 1.07 -4.41 11.62
C GLY A 63 1.33 -4.44 10.11
N GLN A 64 0.54 -3.66 9.37
CA GLN A 64 0.51 -3.66 7.92
C GLN A 64 1.79 -3.07 7.34
N PHE A 65 2.46 -3.79 6.45
CA PHE A 65 3.57 -3.27 5.64
C PHE A 65 3.02 -2.39 4.51
N LEU A 66 2.46 -1.25 4.89
CA LEU A 66 1.90 -0.24 4.00
C LEU A 66 2.39 1.14 4.45
N HIS A 67 3.05 1.86 3.54
CA HIS A 67 3.64 3.18 3.83
C HIS A 67 3.17 4.21 2.82
N ALA A 68 2.64 5.34 3.31
CA ALA A 68 2.31 6.49 2.47
C ALA A 68 3.57 7.33 2.24
N ARG A 69 4.30 7.03 1.17
CA ARG A 69 5.59 7.67 0.87
C ARG A 69 5.47 9.12 0.45
N THR A 70 4.55 9.42 -0.47
CA THR A 70 4.42 10.73 -1.10
C THR A 70 2.96 11.15 -1.12
N LEU A 71 2.70 12.40 -0.74
CA LEU A 71 1.39 13.04 -0.80
C LEU A 71 1.53 14.33 -1.63
N GLY A 72 0.87 14.35 -2.79
CA GLY A 72 0.78 15.52 -3.65
C GLY A 72 -0.65 16.08 -3.68
N PHE A 73 -0.80 17.40 -3.57
CA PHE A 73 -2.09 18.06 -3.78
C PHE A 73 -1.91 19.53 -4.21
N THR A 74 -2.92 20.05 -4.91
CA THR A 74 -2.99 21.48 -5.23
C THR A 74 -3.47 22.25 -4.01
N HIS A 75 -2.68 23.21 -3.54
CA HIS A 75 -3.01 24.01 -2.37
C HIS A 75 -4.30 24.82 -2.63
N PRO A 76 -5.35 24.70 -1.80
CA PRO A 76 -6.69 25.23 -2.11
C PRO A 76 -6.74 26.76 -2.20
N ARG A 77 -5.90 27.46 -1.43
CA ARG A 77 -5.81 28.94 -1.47
C ARG A 77 -4.86 29.52 -2.52
N THR A 78 -3.73 28.86 -2.79
CA THR A 78 -2.64 29.44 -3.59
C THR A 78 -2.55 28.85 -4.99
N GLY A 79 -3.25 27.75 -5.28
CA GLY A 79 -3.20 27.04 -6.56
C GLY A 79 -1.86 26.36 -6.86
N LYS A 80 -0.89 26.41 -5.94
CA LYS A 80 0.42 25.79 -6.13
C LYS A 80 0.32 24.29 -5.89
N ASN A 81 1.00 23.51 -6.72
CA ASN A 81 1.19 22.09 -6.46
C ASN A 81 2.18 21.93 -5.30
N LEU A 82 1.75 21.23 -4.26
CA LEU A 82 2.57 20.86 -3.11
C LEU A 82 2.79 19.36 -3.13
N GLU A 83 4.00 18.95 -2.77
CA GLU A 83 4.37 17.55 -2.61
C GLU A 83 5.13 17.39 -1.31
N PHE A 84 4.72 16.40 -0.53
CA PHE A 84 5.34 16.02 0.74
C PHE A 84 5.77 14.57 0.62
N SER A 85 7.04 14.29 0.91
CA SER A 85 7.58 12.93 0.88
C SER A 85 8.24 12.60 2.22
N VAL A 86 8.03 11.37 2.68
CA VAL A 86 8.62 10.84 3.91
C VAL A 86 9.36 9.55 3.60
N GLU A 87 10.54 9.41 4.22
CA GLU A 87 11.30 8.17 4.09
C GLU A 87 10.52 6.97 4.64
N VAL A 88 10.83 5.82 4.05
CA VAL A 88 10.29 4.53 4.48
C VAL A 88 10.79 4.24 5.92
N PRO A 89 9.92 3.79 6.85
CA PRO A 89 10.32 3.49 8.21
C PRO A 89 11.42 2.43 8.29
N GLU A 90 12.28 2.50 9.30
CA GLU A 90 13.42 1.58 9.48
C GLU A 90 13.01 0.11 9.55
N ILE A 91 11.88 -0.21 10.18
CA ILE A 91 11.34 -1.58 10.21
C ILE A 91 11.07 -2.12 8.80
N PHE A 92 10.58 -1.26 7.90
CA PHE A 92 10.25 -1.63 6.53
C PHE A 92 11.54 -1.79 5.71
N LYS A 93 12.52 -0.88 5.87
CA LYS A 93 13.85 -1.01 5.25
C LYS A 93 14.53 -2.34 5.64
N LYS A 94 14.61 -2.64 6.93
CA LYS A 94 15.19 -3.90 7.45
C LYS A 94 14.48 -5.14 6.94
N THR A 95 13.16 -5.08 6.80
CA THR A 95 12.37 -6.20 6.27
C THR A 95 12.63 -6.42 4.78
N LEU A 96 12.79 -5.34 4.00
CA LEU A 96 13.18 -5.45 2.59
C LEU A 96 14.58 -6.02 2.42
N GLU A 97 15.53 -5.60 3.25
CA GLU A 97 16.88 -6.19 3.25
C GLU A 97 16.84 -7.67 3.59
N TYR A 98 16.09 -8.07 4.62
CA TYR A 98 15.89 -9.48 4.97
C TYR A 98 15.30 -10.30 3.82
N LEU A 99 14.38 -9.74 3.04
CA LEU A 99 13.72 -10.42 1.92
C LEU A 99 14.57 -10.54 0.64
N ARG A 100 15.62 -9.74 0.52
CA ARG A 100 16.57 -9.77 -0.61
C ARG A 100 17.59 -10.89 -0.50
N HIS A 101 17.77 -11.43 0.70
CA HIS A 101 18.71 -12.51 1.03
C HIS A 101 17.99 -13.84 1.15
#